data_AF-A0A942GB02-F1
#
_entry.id   AF-A0A942GB02-F1
#
_cell.length_a   1.000
_cell.length_b   1.000
_cell.length_c   1.000
_cell.angle_alpha   90.00
_cell.angle_beta   90.00
_cell.angle_gamma   90.00
#
_symmetry.space_group_name_H-M   'P 1'
#
loop_
_entity.id
_entity.type
_entity.pdbx_description
1 polymer ?
#
loop_
_entity_poly.entity_id
_entity_poly.type
_entity_poly.pdbx_seq_one_letter_code
_entity_poly.pdbx_strand_id
1 'polypeptide(L)'
;KDPQVLLISELGIGLAWASILAMPYAILTGSLPSNKMGVYMGIFNFFIVIPQITAAAILGFFVRNLFGNEAIYALLLGGLSMIVAGIFVMFVKDED
;
A
#
# COMPACT_ATOMS: atom_id res chain seq x y z
N LYS A 1 13.99 -17.35 -16.95
CA LYS A 1 14.24 -16.01 -16.36
C LYS A 1 14.73 -16.25 -14.95
N ASP A 2 15.88 -15.68 -14.59
CA ASP A 2 16.56 -15.98 -13.33
C ASP A 2 15.70 -15.62 -12.11
N PRO A 3 15.31 -16.58 -11.26
CA PRO A 3 14.46 -16.34 -10.09
C PRO A 3 15.06 -15.32 -9.12
N GLN A 4 16.39 -15.13 -9.15
CA GLN A 4 17.10 -14.21 -8.27
C GLN A 4 16.75 -12.74 -8.51
N VAL A 5 16.33 -12.37 -9.72
CA VAL A 5 15.94 -10.98 -10.02
C VAL A 5 14.61 -10.61 -9.35
N LEU A 6 13.73 -11.59 -9.11
CA LEU A 6 12.48 -11.36 -8.37
C LEU A 6 12.75 -11.04 -6.90
N LEU A 7 13.79 -11.62 -6.32
CA LEU A 7 14.18 -11.37 -4.93
C LEU A 7 14.51 -9.89 -4.69
N ILE A 8 15.20 -9.27 -5.65
CA ILE A 8 15.55 -7.84 -5.58
C ILE A 8 14.29 -6.97 -5.66
N SER A 9 13.35 -7.31 -6.54
CA SER A 9 12.08 -6.59 -6.65
C SER A 9 11.22 -6.71 -5.40
N GLU A 10 11.12 -7.91 -4.81
CA GLU A 10 10.38 -8.16 -3.57
C GLU A 10 11.00 -7.44 -2.36
N LEU A 11 12.33 -7.32 -2.31
CA LEU A 11 13.00 -6.50 -1.29
C LEU A 11 12.61 -5.02 -1.41
N GLY A 12 12.58 -4.47 -2.63
CA GLY A 12 12.16 -3.09 -2.87
C GLY A 12 10.70 -2.84 -2.50
N ILE A 13 9.81 -3.75 -2.88
CA ILE A 13 8.38 -3.70 -2.51
C ILE A 13 8.21 -3.80 -1.00
N GLY A 14 8.92 -4.72 -0.34
CA GLY A 14 8.87 -4.91 1.10
C GLY A 14 9.31 -3.68 1.88
N LEU A 15 10.40 -3.03 1.46
CA LEU A 15 10.86 -1.77 2.05
C LEU A 15 9.82 -0.66 1.90
N ALA A 16 9.29 -0.46 0.68
CA ALA A 16 8.29 0.56 0.42
C ALA A 16 7.00 0.34 1.25
N TRP A 17 6.52 -0.90 1.31
CA TRP A 17 5.32 -1.26 2.06
C TRP A 17 5.50 -1.08 3.57
N ALA A 18 6.64 -1.50 4.13
CA ALA A 18 6.95 -1.30 5.54
C ALA A 18 6.98 0.18 5.92
N SER A 19 7.54 1.05 5.07
CA SER A 19 7.55 2.50 5.31
C SER A 19 6.15 3.12 5.29
N ILE A 20 5.30 2.73 4.33
CA ILE A 20 3.92 3.24 4.22
C ILE A 20 3.10 2.91 5.47
N LEU A 21 3.31 1.73 6.07
CA LEU A 21 2.65 1.35 7.31
C LEU A 21 3.30 1.97 8.55
N ALA A 22 4.63 2.05 8.63
CA ALA A 22 5.32 2.51 9.83
C ALA A 22 5.04 3.99 10.16
N MET A 23 5.01 4.85 9.15
CA MET A 23 4.86 6.31 9.34
C MET A 23 3.57 6.71 10.07
N PRO A 24 2.36 6.30 9.64
CA PRO A 24 1.15 6.69 10.35
C PRO A 24 1.03 6.03 11.73
N TYR A 25 1.57 4.82 11.92
CA TYR A 25 1.60 4.19 13.25
C TYR A 25 2.49 4.99 14.20
N ALA A 26 3.65 5.47 13.74
CA ALA A 26 4.56 6.30 14.54
C ALA A 26 3.94 7.65 14.92
N ILE A 27 3.23 8.30 13.99
CA ILE A 27 2.53 9.57 14.24
C ILE A 27 1.40 9.37 15.27
N LEU A 28 0.65 8.27 15.13
CA LEU A 28 -0.48 7.98 16.00
C LEU A 28 -0.04 7.56 17.41
N THR A 29 0.99 6.73 17.56
CA THR A 29 1.48 6.32 18.88
C THR A 29 2.04 7.48 19.69
N GLY A 30 2.62 8.49 19.03
CA GLY A 30 3.10 9.72 19.68
C GLY A 30 1.98 10.63 20.22
N SER A 31 0.77 10.52 19.67
CA SER A 31 -0.36 11.40 19.99
C SER A 31 -1.42 10.76 20.90
N LEU A 32 -1.28 9.47 21.22
CA LEU A 32 -2.30 8.70 21.94
C LEU A 32 -1.98 8.54 23.44
N PRO A 33 -2.99 8.68 24.33
CA PRO A 33 -2.83 8.40 25.75
C PRO A 33 -2.54 6.91 25.99
N SER A 34 -1.47 6.62 26.74
CA SER A 34 -0.92 5.27 26.95
C SER A 34 -1.94 4.26 27.49
N ASN A 35 -2.90 4.73 28.28
CA ASN A 35 -3.95 3.90 28.90
C ASN A 35 -4.97 3.32 27.90
N LYS A 36 -5.03 3.83 26.65
CA LYS A 36 -5.97 3.36 25.62
C LYS A 36 -5.29 3.08 24.27
N MET A 37 -3.95 3.04 24.24
CA MET A 37 -3.18 2.87 23.01
C MET A 37 -3.65 1.66 22.19
N GLY A 38 -3.88 0.50 22.82
CA GLY A 38 -4.34 -0.70 22.12
C GLY A 38 -5.70 -0.54 21.40
N VAL A 39 -6.65 0.18 21.99
CA VAL A 39 -7.98 0.40 21.40
C VAL A 39 -7.89 1.33 20.19
N TYR A 40 -7.17 2.44 20.32
CA TYR A 40 -7.01 3.41 19.23
C TYR A 40 -6.16 2.86 18.08
N MET A 41 -5.11 2.08 18.38
CA MET A 41 -4.32 1.38 17.37
C MET A 41 -5.14 0.32 16.63
N GLY A 42 -6.05 -0.37 17.32
CA GLY A 42 -6.99 -1.32 16.71
C GLY A 42 -7.97 -0.63 15.75
N ILE A 43 -8.57 0.49 16.17
CA ILE A 43 -9.46 1.29 15.31
C ILE A 43 -8.75 1.78 14.05
N PHE A 44 -7.50 2.25 14.18
CA PHE A 44 -6.69 2.68 13.03
C PHE A 44 -6.43 1.54 12.03
N ASN A 45 -6.10 0.34 12.53
CA ASN A 45 -5.92 -0.84 11.67
C ASN A 45 -7.18 -1.15 10.84
N PHE A 46 -8.38 -0.98 11.40
CA PHE A 46 -9.62 -1.21 10.65
C PHE A 46 -9.73 -0.29 9.43
N PHE A 47 -9.28 0.97 9.52
CA PHE A 47 -9.29 1.89 8.38
C PHE A 47 -8.28 1.54 7.29
N ILE A 48 -7.21 0.80 7.59
CA ILE A 48 -6.26 0.30 6.59
C ILE A 48 -6.80 -1.00 5.97
N VAL A 49 -7.25 -1.91 6.82
CA VAL A 49 -7.60 -3.28 6.41
C VAL A 49 -8.92 -3.33 5.64
N ILE A 50 -9.93 -2.52 6.00
CA ILE A 50 -11.22 -2.54 5.32
C ILE A 50 -11.07 -2.19 3.82
N PRO A 51 -10.47 -1.04 3.44
CA PRO A 51 -10.20 -0.74 2.04
C PRO A 51 -9.32 -1.78 1.36
N GLN A 52 -8.31 -2.34 2.06
CA GLN A 52 -7.41 -3.35 1.49
C GLN A 52 -8.14 -4.65 1.16
N ILE A 53 -9.04 -5.13 2.03
CA ILE A 53 -9.86 -6.32 1.77
C ILE A 53 -10.83 -6.04 0.63
N THR A 54 -11.47 -4.88 0.62
CA THR A 54 -12.36 -4.48 -0.50
C THR A 54 -11.60 -4.45 -1.82
N ALA A 55 -10.40 -3.85 -1.84
CA ALA A 55 -9.55 -3.84 -3.02
C ALA A 55 -9.14 -5.25 -3.44
N ALA A 56 -8.69 -6.10 -2.51
CA ALA A 56 -8.29 -7.48 -2.81
C ALA A 56 -9.44 -8.33 -3.38
N ALA A 57 -10.66 -8.15 -2.83
CA ALA A 57 -11.86 -8.84 -3.32
C ALA A 57 -12.24 -8.42 -4.75
N ILE A 58 -12.09 -7.14 -5.06
CA ILE A 58 -12.45 -6.57 -6.37
C ILE A 58 -11.33 -6.81 -7.40
N LEU A 59 -10.07 -6.79 -6.99
CA LEU A 59 -8.91 -6.92 -7.87
C LEU A 59 -8.94 -8.24 -8.64
N GLY A 60 -9.30 -9.35 -7.99
CA GLY A 60 -9.42 -10.66 -8.66
C GLY A 60 -10.47 -10.67 -9.79
N PHE A 61 -11.57 -9.95 -9.62
CA PHE A 61 -12.58 -9.78 -10.67
C PHE A 61 -12.06 -8.93 -11.83
N PHE A 62 -11.34 -7.84 -11.53
CA PHE A 62 -10.71 -7.00 -12.54
C PHE A 62 -9.61 -7.74 -13.32
N VAL A 63 -8.76 -8.54 -12.66
CA VAL A 63 -7.73 -9.36 -13.33
C VAL A 63 -8.35 -10.37 -14.29
N ARG A 64 -9.44 -11.02 -13.86
CA ARG A 64 -10.09 -12.07 -14.65
C ARG A 64 -10.85 -11.53 -15.85
N ASN A 65 -11.55 -10.40 -15.71
CA ASN A 65 -12.40 -9.85 -16.77
C ASN A 65 -11.69 -8.84 -17.68
N LEU A 66 -10.73 -8.08 -17.15
CA LEU A 66 -10.05 -7.00 -17.91
C LEU A 66 -8.67 -7.42 -18.44
N PHE A 67 -7.98 -8.32 -17.74
CA PHE A 67 -6.58 -8.70 -18.04
C PHE A 67 -6.42 -10.16 -18.52
N GLY A 68 -7.50 -10.88 -18.77
CA GLY A 68 -7.45 -12.22 -19.37
C GLY A 68 -6.76 -13.27 -18.49
N ASN A 69 -6.85 -13.13 -17.15
CA ASN A 69 -6.27 -14.04 -16.16
C ASN A 69 -4.74 -13.96 -15.99
N GLU A 70 -4.09 -12.96 -16.60
CA GLU A 70 -2.65 -12.72 -16.46
C GLU A 70 -2.37 -11.71 -15.34
N ALA A 71 -2.03 -12.21 -14.14
CA ALA A 71 -1.77 -11.41 -12.94
C ALA A 71 -0.63 -10.37 -13.11
N ILE A 72 0.26 -10.59 -14.08
CA ILE A 72 1.38 -9.70 -14.40
C ILE A 72 0.87 -8.32 -14.84
N TYR A 73 -0.21 -8.24 -15.62
CA TYR A 73 -0.74 -6.95 -16.08
C TYR A 73 -1.37 -6.13 -14.94
N ALA A 74 -1.98 -6.81 -13.96
CA ALA A 74 -2.50 -6.14 -12.78
C ALA A 74 -1.37 -5.57 -11.90
N LEU A 75 -0.26 -6.30 -11.77
CA LEU A 75 0.93 -5.83 -11.07
C LEU A 75 1.57 -4.62 -11.79
N LEU A 76 1.68 -4.68 -13.12
CA LEU A 76 2.19 -3.57 -13.93
C LEU A 76 1.31 -2.33 -13.81
N LEU A 77 -0.02 -2.49 -13.84
CA LEU A 77 -0.97 -1.39 -13.64
C LEU A 77 -0.78 -0.73 -12.26
N GLY A 78 -0.65 -1.54 -11.21
CA GLY A 78 -0.39 -1.04 -9.85
C GLY A 78 0.92 -0.27 -9.74
N GLY A 79 2.00 -0.80 -10.33
CA GLY A 79 3.31 -0.13 -10.38
C GLY A 79 3.27 1.20 -11.13
N LEU A 80 2.63 1.24 -12.30
CA LEU A 80 2.42 2.47 -13.07
C LEU A 80 1.61 3.51 -12.28
N SER A 81 0.54 3.07 -11.60
CA SER A 81 -0.27 3.94 -10.75
C SER A 81 0.54 4.54 -9.59
N MET A 82 1.47 3.80 -8.98
CA MET A 82 2.35 4.32 -7.93
C MET A 82 3.33 5.37 -8.47
N ILE A 83 3.90 5.15 -9.65
CA ILE A 83 4.79 6.14 -10.30
C ILE A 83 4.01 7.42 -10.61
N VAL A 84 2.82 7.28 -11.17
CA VAL A 84 1.93 8.42 -11.47
C VAL A 84 1.55 9.16 -10.19
N ALA A 85 1.20 8.45 -9.11
CA ALA A 85 0.93 9.06 -7.81
C ALA A 85 2.14 9.82 -7.25
N GLY A 86 3.34 9.24 -7.32
CA GLY A 86 4.58 9.90 -6.90
C GLY A 86 4.88 11.16 -7.70
N ILE A 87 4.64 11.14 -9.02
CA ILE A 87 4.76 12.32 -9.87
C ILE A 87 3.75 13.39 -9.47
N PHE A 88 2.48 13.02 -9.24
CA PHE A 88 1.47 13.97 -8.82
C PHE A 88 1.75 14.59 -7.44
N VAL A 89 2.29 13.82 -6.50
CA VAL A 89 2.71 14.34 -5.19
C VAL A 89 3.81 15.39 -5.34
N MET A 90 4.73 15.27 -6.30
CA MET A 90 5.73 16.33 -6.55
C MET A 90 5.13 17.64 -7.09
N PHE A 91 3.92 17.61 -7.66
CA PHE A 91 3.21 18.80 -8.12
C PHE A 91 2.29 19.41 -7.06
N VAL A 92 2.08 18.74 -5.93
CA VAL A 92 1.41 19.31 -4.77
C VAL A 92 2.34 20.36 -4.17
N LYS A 93 1.90 21.62 -4.19
CA LYS A 93 2.53 22.69 -3.43
C LYS A 93 2.02 22.60 -2.00
N ASP A 94 2.90 22.25 -1.07
CA ASP A 94 2.68 22.52 0.34
C ASP A 94 2.73 24.04 0.54
N GLU A 95 1.62 24.65 0.96
CA GLU A 95 1.63 25.99 1.53
C GLU A 95 2.01 25.83 3.01
N ASP A 96 3.28 26.13 3.33
CA ASP A 96 3.75 26.35 4.70
C ASP A 96 3.02 27.53 5.36
#